data_AF-A0A2V6T5T0-F1
#
_entry.id   AF-A0A2V6T5T0-F1
#
_cell.length_a   1.000
_cell.length_b   1.000
_cell.length_c   1.000
_cell.angle_alpha   90.00
_cell.angle_beta   90.00
_cell.angle_gamma   90.00
#
_symmetry.space_group_name_H-M   'P 1'
#
loop_
_entity.id
_entity.type
_entity.pdbx_description
1 polymer ?
#
loop_
_entity_poly.entity_id
_entity_poly.type
_entity_poly.pdbx_seq_one_letter_code
_entity_poly.pdbx_strand_id
1 'polypeptide(L)'
;FLNRGIISRREFEDAERAVTDAQAKVDGTRREIAGADHAMAEATTARALAGLSPLKRGGYEQTAVLIRFNGPAPWSLKPGTAKLQEFFTARFHHPLPVSAYGQTPLHDRMGFDHRDALDIALHPDSIEGRVVMDHLREAGIPFIASWGAVAGAASGAHIHVGQPSPRIVSKR
;
A
#
# COMPACT_ATOMS: atom_id res chain seq x y z
N PHE A 1 42.13 30.85 -27.32
CA PHE A 1 40.88 30.06 -27.42
C PHE A 1 41.14 28.64 -26.95
N LEU A 2 40.76 28.31 -25.71
CA LEU A 2 40.46 26.97 -25.17
C LEU A 2 40.33 27.11 -23.65
N ASN A 3 39.12 27.41 -23.20
CA ASN A 3 38.73 27.53 -21.80
C ASN A 3 38.71 26.10 -21.21
N ARG A 4 39.84 25.64 -20.66
CA ARG A 4 39.91 24.32 -20.01
C ARG A 4 39.17 24.40 -18.68
N GLY A 5 37.96 23.85 -18.65
CA GLY A 5 37.12 23.68 -17.47
C GLY A 5 37.77 22.77 -16.43
N ILE A 6 38.65 23.35 -15.62
CA ILE A 6 39.22 22.70 -14.44
C ILE A 6 38.39 23.20 -13.25
N ILE A 7 37.40 22.40 -12.85
CA ILE A 7 36.67 22.60 -11.59
C ILE A 7 37.66 22.23 -10.47
N SER A 8 37.77 23.07 -9.43
CA SER A 8 38.59 22.72 -8.28
C SER A 8 38.00 21.52 -7.56
N ARG A 9 38.84 20.67 -6.96
CA ARG A 9 38.38 19.52 -6.18
C ARG A 9 37.32 19.90 -5.14
N ARG A 10 37.45 21.09 -4.54
CA ARG A 10 36.49 21.62 -3.57
C ARG A 10 35.13 21.92 -4.21
N GLU A 11 35.09 22.59 -5.36
CA GLU A 11 33.86 22.88 -6.08
C GLU A 11 33.15 21.59 -6.54
N PHE A 12 33.91 20.56 -6.92
CA PHE A 12 33.34 19.25 -7.25
C PHE A 12 32.70 18.58 -6.02
N GLU A 13 33.43 18.53 -4.90
CA GLU A 13 32.93 17.97 -3.63
C GLU A 13 31.70 18.74 -3.08
N ASP A 14 31.68 20.07 -3.25
CA ASP A 14 30.53 20.91 -2.90
C ASP A 14 29.31 20.60 -3.78
N ALA A 15 29.51 20.41 -5.09
CA ALA A 15 28.45 20.05 -6.02
C ALA A 15 27.89 18.63 -5.74
N GLU A 16 28.75 17.65 -5.44
CA GLU A 16 28.31 16.29 -5.06
C GLU A 16 27.44 16.30 -3.80
N ARG A 17 27.83 17.09 -2.79
CA ARG A 17 27.02 17.28 -1.58
C ARG A 17 25.66 17.91 -1.92
N ALA A 18 25.65 18.96 -2.72
CA ALA A 18 24.42 19.63 -3.13
C ALA A 18 23.46 18.70 -3.89
N VAL A 19 23.97 17.83 -4.77
CA VAL A 19 23.17 16.83 -5.48
C VAL A 19 22.60 15.80 -4.50
N THR A 20 23.41 15.32 -3.57
CA THR A 20 22.97 14.35 -2.54
C THR A 20 21.84 14.92 -1.69
N ASP A 21 21.98 16.17 -1.23
CA ASP A 21 20.97 16.85 -0.42
C ASP A 21 19.67 17.09 -1.22
N ALA A 22 19.80 17.49 -2.49
CA ALA A 22 18.67 17.66 -3.38
C ALA A 22 17.92 16.34 -3.62
N GLN A 23 18.65 15.24 -3.83
CA GLN A 23 18.06 13.92 -4.01
C GLN A 23 17.32 13.45 -2.76
N ALA A 24 17.92 13.63 -1.57
CA ALA A 24 17.29 13.31 -0.30
C ALA A 24 15.98 14.10 -0.09
N LYS A 25 15.96 15.39 -0.48
CA LYS A 25 14.74 16.21 -0.42
C LYS A 25 13.67 15.72 -1.38
N VAL A 26 14.02 15.39 -2.62
CA VAL A 26 13.09 14.82 -3.60
C VAL A 26 12.48 13.51 -3.09
N ASP A 27 13.31 12.62 -2.53
CA ASP A 27 12.83 11.36 -1.98
C ASP A 27 11.94 11.54 -0.76
N GLY A 28 12.24 12.53 0.09
CA GLY A 28 11.38 12.96 1.18
C GLY A 28 10.00 13.39 0.69
N THR A 29 9.94 14.33 -0.26
CA THR A 29 8.68 14.80 -0.84
C THR A 29 7.90 13.67 -1.53
N ARG A 30 8.58 12.75 -2.22
CA ARG A 30 7.91 11.58 -2.82
C ARG A 30 7.23 10.69 -1.78
N ARG A 31 7.86 10.48 -0.63
CA ARG A 31 7.25 9.71 0.48
C ARG A 31 6.05 10.43 1.08
N GLU A 32 6.11 11.76 1.21
CA GLU A 32 4.98 12.56 1.68
C GLU A 32 3.78 12.48 0.73
N ILE A 33 4.02 12.59 -0.58
CA ILE A 33 3.00 12.41 -1.62
C ILE A 33 2.37 11.02 -1.52
N ALA A 34 3.20 9.96 -1.51
CA ALA A 34 2.71 8.58 -1.41
C ALA A 34 1.88 8.35 -0.14
N GLY A 35 2.29 8.93 1.00
CA GLY A 35 1.54 8.87 2.25
C GLY A 35 0.19 9.60 2.18
N ALA A 36 0.13 10.74 1.49
CA ALA A 36 -1.11 11.48 1.26
C ALA A 36 -2.06 10.71 0.32
N ASP A 37 -1.52 10.13 -0.75
CA ASP A 37 -2.29 9.32 -1.70
C ASP A 37 -2.88 8.08 -1.02
N HIS A 38 -2.11 7.41 -0.14
CA HIS A 38 -2.60 6.30 0.68
C HIS A 38 -3.69 6.77 1.65
N ALA A 39 -3.52 7.87 2.37
CA ALA A 39 -4.58 8.45 3.22
C ALA A 39 -5.88 8.72 2.46
N MET A 40 -5.77 9.28 1.25
CA MET A 40 -6.94 9.55 0.41
C MET A 40 -7.63 8.27 -0.04
N ALA A 41 -6.87 7.24 -0.40
CA ALA A 41 -7.40 5.93 -0.74
C ALA A 41 -8.11 5.26 0.45
N GLU A 42 -7.52 5.26 1.63
CA GLU A 42 -8.14 4.77 2.87
C GLU A 42 -9.47 5.46 3.15
N ALA A 43 -9.51 6.79 3.09
CA ALA A 43 -10.71 7.57 3.34
C ALA A 43 -11.82 7.27 2.31
N THR A 44 -11.44 7.13 1.04
CA THR A 44 -12.37 6.81 -0.05
C THR A 44 -12.92 5.40 0.09
N THR A 45 -12.07 4.42 0.37
CA THR A 45 -12.45 3.02 0.62
C THR A 45 -13.38 2.93 1.83
N ALA A 46 -13.05 3.57 2.95
CA ALA A 46 -13.89 3.58 4.14
C ALA A 46 -15.26 4.20 3.89
N ARG A 47 -15.33 5.29 3.12
CA ARG A 47 -16.61 5.92 2.72
C ARG A 47 -17.44 5.00 1.83
N ALA A 48 -16.80 4.32 0.87
CA ALA A 48 -17.48 3.37 0.00
C ALA A 48 -18.04 2.19 0.81
N LEU A 49 -17.24 1.60 1.71
CA LEU A 49 -17.67 0.49 2.57
C LEU A 49 -18.84 0.87 3.48
N ALA A 50 -18.87 2.09 4.01
CA ALA A 50 -19.97 2.56 4.87
C ALA A 50 -21.33 2.63 4.16
N GLY A 51 -21.33 2.78 2.83
CA GLY A 51 -22.54 2.78 2.00
C GLY A 51 -22.99 1.38 1.56
N LEU A 52 -22.18 0.34 1.80
CA LEU A 52 -22.43 -1.02 1.34
C LEU A 52 -22.93 -1.90 2.47
N SER A 53 -23.80 -2.86 2.14
CA SER A 53 -24.22 -3.88 3.12
C SER A 53 -23.03 -4.74 3.55
N PRO A 54 -23.01 -5.27 4.79
CA PRO A 54 -22.00 -6.23 5.22
C PRO A 54 -21.97 -7.45 4.30
N LEU A 55 -20.76 -7.85 3.90
CA LEU A 55 -20.57 -9.00 3.02
C LEU A 55 -20.67 -10.29 3.85
N LYS A 56 -21.48 -11.25 3.40
CA LYS A 56 -21.57 -12.57 4.06
C LYS A 56 -20.23 -13.32 3.96
N ARG A 57 -19.99 -14.28 4.85
CA ARG A 57 -18.84 -15.18 4.77
C ARG A 57 -18.80 -15.89 3.40
N GLY A 58 -17.65 -15.88 2.75
CA GLY A 58 -17.43 -16.35 1.38
C GLY A 58 -17.93 -15.39 0.29
N GLY A 59 -18.52 -14.26 0.65
CA GLY A 59 -19.04 -13.29 -0.30
C GLY A 59 -17.93 -12.54 -1.03
N TYR A 60 -18.22 -12.18 -2.27
CA TYR A 60 -17.38 -11.36 -3.14
C TYR A 60 -18.23 -10.22 -3.71
N GLU A 61 -17.68 -9.02 -3.76
CA GLU A 61 -18.33 -7.88 -4.39
C GLU A 61 -17.29 -7.01 -5.09
N GLN A 62 -17.64 -6.53 -6.27
CA GLN A 62 -16.86 -5.58 -7.04
C GLN A 62 -17.74 -4.39 -7.38
N THR A 63 -17.23 -3.20 -7.12
CA THR A 63 -17.86 -1.92 -7.43
C THR A 63 -16.97 -1.14 -8.39
N ALA A 64 -17.36 0.08 -8.73
CA ALA A 64 -16.51 0.99 -9.51
C ALA A 64 -15.25 1.46 -8.74
N VAL A 65 -15.19 1.30 -7.42
CA VAL A 65 -14.13 1.88 -6.57
C VAL A 65 -13.34 0.88 -5.75
N LEU A 66 -13.87 -0.33 -5.53
CA LEU A 66 -13.20 -1.39 -4.77
C LEU A 66 -13.66 -2.80 -5.14
N ILE A 67 -12.80 -3.77 -4.91
CA ILE A 67 -13.13 -5.20 -4.80
C ILE A 67 -13.05 -5.57 -3.32
N ARG A 68 -13.98 -6.38 -2.83
CA ARG A 68 -13.90 -6.98 -1.49
C ARG A 68 -14.27 -8.45 -1.52
N PHE A 69 -13.54 -9.23 -0.75
CA PHE A 69 -13.80 -10.64 -0.53
C PHE A 69 -13.78 -10.91 0.96
N ASN A 70 -14.87 -11.47 1.50
CA ASN A 70 -14.97 -11.85 2.90
C ASN A 70 -14.75 -13.36 3.05
N GLY A 71 -13.53 -13.79 2.74
CA GLY A 71 -13.15 -15.21 2.74
C GLY A 71 -13.32 -15.90 4.10
N PRO A 72 -13.54 -17.23 4.12
CA PRO A 72 -13.82 -17.95 5.35
C PRO A 72 -12.58 -18.29 6.19
N ALA A 73 -11.36 -18.16 5.64
CA ALA A 73 -10.13 -18.53 6.32
C ALA A 73 -9.71 -17.44 7.33
N PRO A 74 -9.20 -17.83 8.51
CA PRO A 74 -8.63 -16.86 9.43
C PRO A 74 -7.37 -16.26 8.81
N TRP A 75 -7.23 -14.95 8.93
CA TRP A 75 -5.97 -14.26 8.66
C TRP A 75 -5.15 -14.18 9.95
N SER A 76 -3.83 -14.14 9.80
CA SER A 76 -2.91 -13.82 10.89
C SER A 76 -1.75 -13.05 10.30
N LEU A 77 -1.46 -11.86 10.85
CA LEU A 77 -0.49 -10.95 10.24
C LEU A 77 0.87 -11.62 9.98
N LYS A 78 1.49 -12.20 11.02
CA LYS A 78 2.86 -12.74 10.90
C LYS A 78 2.96 -14.01 10.04
N PRO A 79 2.23 -15.10 10.32
CA PRO A 79 2.30 -16.30 9.50
C PRO A 79 1.73 -16.09 8.09
N GLY A 80 0.66 -15.30 7.98
CA GLY A 80 0.02 -14.99 6.70
C GLY A 80 0.93 -14.19 5.78
N THR A 81 1.56 -13.13 6.30
CA THR A 81 2.51 -12.32 5.50
C THR A 81 3.71 -13.14 5.06
N ALA A 82 4.26 -13.99 5.92
CA ALA A 82 5.39 -14.85 5.55
C ALA A 82 5.06 -15.78 4.37
N LYS A 83 3.88 -16.42 4.40
CA LYS A 83 3.40 -17.28 3.30
C LYS A 83 3.14 -16.50 2.02
N LEU A 84 2.50 -15.34 2.13
CA LEU A 84 2.20 -14.49 0.97
C LEU A 84 3.49 -13.96 0.33
N GLN A 85 4.47 -13.57 1.14
CA GLN A 85 5.80 -13.15 0.70
C GLN A 85 6.53 -14.29 -0.01
N GLU A 86 6.49 -15.52 0.51
CA GLU A 86 7.10 -16.70 -0.11
C GLU A 86 6.48 -16.98 -1.48
N PHE A 87 5.14 -17.04 -1.55
CA PHE A 87 4.40 -17.20 -2.80
C PHE A 87 4.78 -16.12 -3.82
N PHE A 88 4.76 -14.86 -3.40
CA PHE A 88 5.01 -13.72 -4.26
C PHE A 88 6.45 -13.72 -4.81
N THR A 89 7.44 -13.90 -3.94
CA THR A 89 8.86 -13.96 -4.34
C THR A 89 9.11 -15.14 -5.26
N ALA A 90 8.50 -16.31 -4.99
CA ALA A 90 8.65 -17.48 -5.87
C ALA A 90 8.07 -17.22 -7.26
N ARG A 91 7.00 -16.43 -7.36
CA ARG A 91 6.29 -16.14 -8.62
C ARG A 91 6.87 -14.98 -9.43
N PHE A 92 7.37 -13.94 -8.77
CA PHE A 92 7.78 -12.68 -9.41
C PHE A 92 9.27 -12.34 -9.23
N HIS A 93 9.99 -13.11 -8.41
CA HIS A 93 11.43 -12.96 -8.18
C HIS A 93 11.86 -11.61 -7.59
N HIS A 94 10.94 -10.88 -6.97
CA HIS A 94 11.23 -9.72 -6.13
C HIS A 94 10.36 -9.73 -4.87
N PRO A 95 10.70 -8.92 -3.85
CA PRO A 95 9.93 -8.88 -2.61
C PRO A 95 8.50 -8.35 -2.83
N LEU A 96 7.55 -8.84 -2.03
CA LEU A 96 6.20 -8.29 -1.92
C LEU A 96 6.29 -6.81 -1.52
N PRO A 97 5.67 -5.88 -2.28
CA PRO A 97 5.74 -4.45 -1.98
C PRO A 97 4.78 -4.10 -0.85
N VAL A 98 5.16 -4.39 0.39
CA VAL A 98 4.37 -4.06 1.59
C VAL A 98 4.41 -2.56 1.85
N SER A 99 3.25 -1.91 1.90
CA SER A 99 3.08 -0.50 2.28
C SER A 99 2.75 -0.32 3.76
N ALA A 100 2.06 -1.28 4.39
CA ALA A 100 1.80 -1.28 5.83
C ALA A 100 1.80 -2.70 6.39
N TYR A 101 2.70 -2.97 7.32
CA TYR A 101 2.71 -4.22 8.09
C TYR A 101 2.09 -3.94 9.47
N GLY A 102 0.82 -4.29 9.67
CA GLY A 102 0.10 -3.97 10.89
C GLY A 102 -0.16 -2.47 11.07
N GLN A 103 -0.30 -2.03 12.32
CA GLN A 103 -0.59 -0.63 12.66
C GLN A 103 0.54 0.31 12.23
N THR A 104 0.19 1.45 11.64
CA THR A 104 1.16 2.51 11.27
C THR A 104 0.69 3.88 11.76
N PRO A 105 1.57 4.90 11.83
CA PRO A 105 1.16 6.26 12.19
C PRO A 105 0.07 6.85 11.29
N LEU A 106 -0.03 6.40 10.04
CA LEU A 106 -1.12 6.78 9.13
C LEU A 106 -2.46 6.30 9.69
N HIS A 107 -2.55 5.02 10.03
CA HIS A 107 -3.74 4.40 10.61
C HIS A 107 -4.13 5.03 11.95
N ASP A 108 -3.15 5.38 12.80
CA ASP A 108 -3.40 6.10 14.05
C ASP A 108 -4.05 7.47 13.80
N ARG A 109 -3.49 8.26 12.88
CA ARG A 109 -4.04 9.59 12.52
C ARG A 109 -5.44 9.51 11.92
N MET A 110 -5.73 8.44 11.17
CA MET A 110 -7.04 8.22 10.55
C MET A 110 -8.04 7.54 11.50
N GLY A 111 -7.58 7.01 12.64
CA GLY A 111 -8.40 6.32 13.62
C GLY A 111 -8.87 4.93 13.14
N PHE A 112 -8.03 4.21 12.40
CA PHE A 112 -8.29 2.84 11.93
C PHE A 112 -7.42 1.82 12.68
N ASP A 113 -8.02 0.70 13.09
CA ASP A 113 -7.31 -0.41 13.70
C ASP A 113 -6.83 -1.39 12.63
N HIS A 114 -5.55 -1.27 12.27
CA HIS A 114 -4.88 -2.05 11.23
C HIS A 114 -3.91 -3.09 11.85
N ARG A 115 -4.02 -3.39 13.15
CA ARG A 115 -3.05 -4.24 13.88
C ARG A 115 -2.90 -5.66 13.35
N ASP A 116 -3.95 -6.23 12.79
CA ASP A 116 -3.96 -7.58 12.22
C ASP A 116 -4.25 -7.55 10.72
N ALA A 117 -3.74 -6.54 10.02
CA ALA A 117 -3.90 -6.38 8.59
C ALA A 117 -2.59 -6.00 7.91
N LEU A 118 -2.54 -6.19 6.59
CA LEU A 118 -1.38 -5.93 5.75
C LEU A 118 -1.83 -5.15 4.51
N ASP A 119 -1.20 -4.02 4.23
CA ASP A 119 -1.36 -3.33 2.95
C ASP A 119 -0.20 -3.65 2.02
N ILE A 120 -0.55 -3.91 0.77
CA ILE A 120 0.38 -4.21 -0.31
C ILE A 120 0.18 -3.15 -1.40
N ALA A 121 1.25 -2.43 -1.74
CA ALA A 121 1.28 -1.39 -2.77
C ALA A 121 1.26 -1.97 -4.19
N LEU A 122 0.22 -2.76 -4.48
CA LEU A 122 -0.10 -3.26 -5.81
C LEU A 122 -1.41 -2.68 -6.28
N HIS A 123 -1.41 -2.19 -7.52
CA HIS A 123 -2.63 -1.77 -8.18
C HIS A 123 -3.50 -3.00 -8.51
N PRO A 124 -4.83 -2.99 -8.29
CA PRO A 124 -5.71 -4.15 -8.55
C PRO A 124 -5.63 -4.65 -10.00
N ASP A 125 -5.46 -3.75 -10.96
CA ASP A 125 -5.33 -4.09 -12.39
C ASP A 125 -3.89 -4.41 -12.84
N SER A 126 -2.90 -4.43 -11.96
CA SER A 126 -1.57 -4.93 -12.35
C SER A 126 -1.61 -6.46 -12.47
N ILE A 127 -0.66 -7.04 -13.21
CA ILE A 127 -0.54 -8.51 -13.30
C ILE A 127 -0.30 -9.10 -11.90
N GLU A 128 0.60 -8.49 -11.14
CA GLU A 128 0.90 -8.87 -9.75
C GLU A 128 -0.32 -8.74 -8.84
N GLY A 129 -1.06 -7.63 -8.94
CA GLY A 129 -2.26 -7.39 -8.14
C GLY A 129 -3.33 -8.43 -8.38
N ARG A 130 -3.63 -8.74 -9.66
CA ARG A 130 -4.58 -9.82 -10.01
C ARG A 130 -4.14 -11.18 -9.45
N VAL A 131 -2.88 -11.55 -9.65
CA VAL A 131 -2.35 -12.84 -9.17
C VAL A 131 -2.40 -12.95 -7.64
N VAL A 132 -2.08 -11.86 -6.93
CA VAL A 132 -2.21 -11.80 -5.46
C VAL A 132 -3.67 -11.93 -5.04
N MET A 133 -4.60 -11.21 -5.67
CA MET A 133 -6.03 -11.32 -5.36
C MET A 133 -6.56 -12.74 -5.61
N ASP A 134 -6.18 -13.37 -6.72
CA ASP A 134 -6.57 -14.75 -7.02
C ASP A 134 -6.03 -15.73 -5.98
N HIS A 135 -4.75 -15.60 -5.60
CA HIS A 135 -4.16 -16.41 -4.53
C HIS A 135 -4.88 -16.23 -3.18
N LEU A 136 -5.21 -14.99 -2.80
CA LEU A 136 -5.95 -14.70 -1.57
C LEU A 136 -7.37 -15.29 -1.62
N ARG A 137 -8.05 -15.21 -2.77
CA ARG A 137 -9.37 -15.83 -2.98
C ARG A 137 -9.31 -17.34 -2.83
N GLU A 138 -8.35 -18.00 -3.47
CA GLU A 138 -8.15 -19.45 -3.40
C GLU A 138 -7.82 -19.90 -1.98
N ALA A 139 -7.00 -19.14 -1.26
CA ALA A 139 -6.68 -19.39 0.15
C ALA A 139 -7.83 -19.05 1.11
N GLY A 140 -8.93 -18.46 0.61
CA GLY A 140 -10.05 -18.03 1.43
C GLY A 140 -9.71 -16.86 2.36
N ILE A 141 -8.65 -16.11 2.09
CA ILE A 141 -8.17 -15.00 2.92
C ILE A 141 -8.96 -13.74 2.55
N PRO A 142 -9.57 -13.03 3.53
CA PRO A 142 -10.27 -11.78 3.28
C PRO A 142 -9.34 -10.69 2.75
N PHE A 143 -9.83 -9.85 1.84
CA PHE A 143 -9.12 -8.67 1.37
C PHE A 143 -10.07 -7.61 0.81
N ILE A 144 -9.54 -6.39 0.69
CA ILE A 144 -10.15 -5.26 -0.01
C ILE A 144 -9.10 -4.68 -0.95
N ALA A 145 -9.40 -4.61 -2.24
CA ALA A 145 -8.53 -3.97 -3.22
C ALA A 145 -9.12 -2.62 -3.61
N SER A 146 -8.34 -1.56 -3.46
CA SER A 146 -8.73 -0.18 -3.76
C SER A 146 -7.96 0.32 -4.98
N TRP A 147 -8.66 0.97 -5.92
CA TRP A 147 -8.03 1.64 -7.07
C TRP A 147 -7.45 3.01 -6.72
N GLY A 148 -7.60 3.44 -5.46
CA GLY A 148 -7.21 4.77 -4.99
C GLY A 148 -8.24 5.85 -5.35
N ALA A 149 -7.90 7.09 -5.00
CA ALA A 149 -8.83 8.22 -5.10
C ALA A 149 -9.02 8.77 -6.52
N VAL A 150 -8.06 8.56 -7.43
CA VAL A 150 -8.07 9.11 -8.80
C VAL A 150 -7.48 8.11 -9.78
N ALA A 151 -8.25 7.73 -10.80
CA ALA A 151 -7.77 6.90 -11.91
C ALA A 151 -6.68 7.65 -12.71
N GLY A 152 -5.51 7.03 -12.90
CA GLY A 152 -4.41 7.59 -13.72
C GLY A 152 -3.44 8.54 -13.01
N ALA A 153 -3.62 8.83 -11.72
CA ALA A 153 -2.61 9.49 -10.89
C ALA A 153 -1.70 8.45 -10.19
N ALA A 154 -0.62 8.90 -9.55
CA ALA A 154 0.07 8.10 -8.53
C ALA A 154 -0.96 7.80 -7.43
N SER A 155 -1.67 6.68 -7.56
CA SER A 155 -2.83 6.40 -6.74
C SER A 155 -2.35 5.68 -5.49
N GLY A 156 -2.98 5.96 -4.35
CA GLY A 156 -2.88 5.13 -3.15
C GLY A 156 -3.54 3.76 -3.34
N ALA A 157 -3.55 3.23 -4.57
CA ALA A 157 -4.09 1.92 -4.89
C ALA A 157 -3.26 0.85 -4.18
N HIS A 158 -3.95 -0.02 -3.46
CA HIS A 158 -3.34 -1.08 -2.69
C HIS A 158 -4.34 -2.20 -2.46
N ILE A 159 -3.83 -3.34 -2.00
CA ILE A 159 -4.60 -4.47 -1.53
C ILE A 159 -4.43 -4.55 -0.01
N HIS A 160 -5.51 -4.28 0.72
CA HIS A 160 -5.64 -4.51 2.15
C HIS A 160 -5.96 -5.99 2.38
N VAL A 161 -5.12 -6.71 3.12
CA VAL A 161 -5.27 -8.14 3.42
C VAL A 161 -5.65 -8.34 4.88
N GLY A 162 -6.64 -9.20 5.12
CA GLY A 162 -7.26 -9.41 6.41
C GLY A 162 -8.65 -8.80 6.49
N GLN A 163 -9.21 -8.76 7.71
CA GLN A 163 -10.52 -8.16 7.94
C GLN A 163 -10.47 -6.64 7.72
N PRO A 164 -11.58 -6.00 7.31
CA PRO A 164 -11.64 -4.54 7.19
C PRO A 164 -11.25 -3.86 8.51
N SER A 165 -10.40 -2.83 8.45
CA SER A 165 -9.98 -2.08 9.64
C SER A 165 -11.16 -1.34 10.29
N PRO A 166 -11.60 -1.71 11.50
CA PRO A 166 -12.64 -0.95 12.19
C PRO A 166 -12.09 0.39 12.69
N ARG A 167 -12.99 1.29 13.08
CA ARG A 167 -12.58 2.50 13.81
C ARG A 167 -11.99 2.12 15.16
N ILE A 168 -10.88 2.74 15.55
CA ILE A 168 -10.33 2.60 16.90
C ILE A 168 -11.34 3.21 17.88
N VAL A 169 -11.98 2.38 18.69
CA VAL A 169 -12.80 2.85 19.81
C VAL A 169 -11.84 3.21 20.94
N SER A 170 -11.68 4.49 21.26
CA SER A 170 -10.99 4.87 22.48
C SER A 170 -11.79 4.32 23.66
N LYS A 171 -11.20 3.42 24.47
CA LYS A 171 -11.73 3.19 25.80
C LYS A 171 -11.65 4.52 26.55
N ARG A 172 -12.81 5.07 26.92
CA ARG A 172 -12.90 6.15 27.90
C ARG A 172 -12.45 5.64 29.26
#